data_AF-A0A4Y7U571-F1
#
_entry.id   AF-A0A4Y7U571-F1
#
_cell.length_a   1.000
_cell.length_b   1.000
_cell.length_c   1.000
_cell.angle_alpha   90.00
_cell.angle_beta   90.00
_cell.angle_gamma   90.00
#
_symmetry.space_group_name_H-M   'P 1'
#
loop_
_entity.id
_entity.type
_entity.pdbx_description
1 polymer ?
#
loop_
_entity_poly.entity_id
_entity_poly.type
_entity_poly.pdbx_seq_one_letter_code
_entity_poly.pdbx_strand_id
1 'polypeptide(L)'
;WHKQDLEDLIKRDRNHPSVMMWSIGNEIREQFDSTGIVITRELAQIVKSLDTTRPVTSALTENIPEKNFIYQSGALDLLGFNYKHEDYKDFPNRFKGQKIIASESVSALETRGHYDQPSDIIKVWPPKHNAPFDGNKDFTVSAYDQVKSYWGSTHEEP
;
A
#
# COMPACT_ATOMS: atom_id res chain seq x y z
N TRP A 1 5.71 5.72 22.72
CA TRP A 1 6.85 5.48 21.83
C TRP A 1 6.63 6.10 20.46
N HIS A 2 5.45 5.92 19.82
CA HIS A 2 5.13 6.46 18.48
C HIS A 2 5.59 7.91 18.23
N LYS A 3 5.35 8.83 19.17
CA LYS A 3 5.81 10.22 19.04
C LYS A 3 7.33 10.33 18.93
N GLN A 4 8.05 9.70 19.85
CA GLN A 4 9.51 9.77 19.86
C GLN A 4 10.11 9.14 18.61
N ASP A 5 9.65 7.95 18.23
CA ASP A 5 10.15 7.23 17.06
C ASP A 5 9.91 8.01 15.76
N LEU A 6 8.73 8.61 15.61
CA LEU A 6 8.39 9.42 14.44
C LEU A 6 9.18 10.73 14.39
N GLU A 7 9.35 11.41 15.54
CA GLU A 7 10.17 12.61 15.60
C GLU A 7 11.63 12.32 15.25
N ASP A 8 12.17 11.20 15.73
CA ASP A 8 13.56 10.80 15.49
C ASP A 8 13.78 10.42 14.02
N LEU A 9 12.84 9.71 13.39
CA LEU A 9 12.85 9.43 11.95
C LEU A 9 12.97 10.72 11.13
N ILE A 10 12.13 11.71 11.43
CA ILE A 10 12.07 12.96 10.65
C ILE A 10 13.30 13.82 10.91
N LYS A 11 13.72 13.97 12.17
CA LYS A 11 14.92 14.75 12.51
C LYS A 11 16.17 14.17 11.84
N ARG A 12 16.27 12.84 11.75
CA ARG A 12 17.36 12.14 11.06
C ARG A 12 17.36 12.44 9.57
N ASP A 13 16.20 12.37 8.92
CA ASP A 13 16.13 12.24 7.46
C ASP A 13 15.69 13.50 6.70
N ARG A 14 15.14 14.53 7.35
CA ARG A 14 14.57 15.73 6.70
C ARG A 14 15.53 16.56 5.83
N ASN A 15 16.84 16.34 5.94
CA ASN A 15 17.84 17.01 5.10
C ASN A 15 18.27 16.16 3.88
N HIS A 16 17.77 14.94 3.73
CA HIS A 16 18.09 14.10 2.58
C HIS A 16 17.25 14.50 1.35
N PRO A 17 17.88 14.80 0.20
CA PRO A 17 17.16 15.19 -1.01
C PRO A 17 16.40 14.02 -1.67
N SER A 18 16.79 12.77 -1.37
CA SER A 18 16.09 11.58 -1.84
C SER A 18 14.76 11.33 -1.13
N VAL A 19 14.58 11.87 0.08
CA VAL A 19 13.32 11.76 0.81
C VAL A 19 12.36 12.77 0.22
N MET A 20 11.20 12.29 -0.25
CA MET A 20 10.20 13.14 -0.91
C MET A 20 8.88 13.20 -0.14
N MET A 21 8.59 12.25 0.75
CA MET A 21 7.29 12.09 1.43
C MET A 21 7.48 11.38 2.77
N TRP A 22 6.56 11.58 3.71
CA TRP A 22 6.56 10.88 5.00
C TRP A 22 5.34 9.96 5.10
N SER A 23 5.58 8.64 5.09
CA SER A 23 4.50 7.67 5.35
C SER A 23 4.33 7.45 6.85
N ILE A 24 3.10 7.62 7.35
CA ILE A 24 2.77 7.42 8.78
C ILE A 24 2.14 6.05 9.07
N GLY A 25 1.98 5.19 8.06
CA GLY A 25 1.40 3.87 8.23
C GLY A 25 1.35 3.04 6.96
N ASN A 26 1.26 1.73 7.14
CA ASN A 26 1.02 0.74 6.08
C ASN A 26 -0.08 -0.23 6.52
N GLU A 27 -1.17 -0.29 5.77
CA GLU A 27 -2.31 -1.22 5.99
C GLU A 27 -2.85 -1.22 7.43
N ILE A 28 -2.84 -0.03 8.06
CA ILE A 28 -3.23 0.16 9.44
C ILE A 28 -4.71 -0.19 9.62
N ARG A 29 -5.06 -0.98 10.66
CA ARG A 29 -6.42 -1.50 10.86
C ARG A 29 -7.42 -0.40 11.19
N GLU A 30 -6.93 0.69 11.78
CA GLU A 30 -7.67 1.89 12.12
C GLU A 30 -8.22 2.62 10.88
N GLN A 31 -7.92 2.17 9.66
CA GLN A 31 -8.74 2.48 8.49
C GLN A 31 -10.22 2.13 8.69
N PHE A 32 -10.53 1.09 9.47
CA PHE A 32 -11.88 0.58 9.71
C PHE A 32 -12.41 0.92 11.10
N ASP A 33 -11.71 1.76 11.87
CA ASP A 33 -12.11 2.17 13.21
C ASP A 33 -11.99 3.68 13.39
N SER A 34 -12.94 4.25 14.12
CA SER A 34 -13.05 5.69 14.35
C SER A 34 -11.81 6.31 15.03
N THR A 35 -11.03 5.52 15.78
CA THR A 35 -9.77 5.98 16.37
C THR A 35 -8.75 6.41 15.30
N GLY A 36 -8.85 5.88 14.08
CA GLY A 36 -8.00 6.24 12.95
C GLY A 36 -8.03 7.72 12.61
N ILE A 37 -9.16 8.41 12.82
CA ILE A 37 -9.26 9.86 12.61
C ILE A 37 -8.30 10.61 13.54
N VAL A 38 -8.36 10.30 14.84
CA VAL A 38 -7.60 11.01 15.87
C VAL A 38 -6.12 10.69 15.73
N ILE A 39 -5.78 9.40 15.57
CA ILE A 39 -4.39 8.95 15.45
C ILE A 39 -3.73 9.54 14.19
N THR A 40 -4.42 9.52 13.04
CA THR A 40 -3.86 10.07 11.80
C THR A 40 -3.58 11.57 11.92
N ARG A 41 -4.49 12.32 12.56
CA ARG A 41 -4.29 13.76 12.82
C ARG A 41 -3.09 14.01 13.73
N GLU A 42 -2.95 13.23 14.80
CA GLU A 42 -1.81 13.34 15.72
C GLU A 42 -0.48 13.07 15.01
N LEU A 43 -0.38 11.97 14.27
CA LEU A 43 0.85 11.60 13.54
C LEU A 43 1.19 12.63 12.46
N ALA A 44 0.20 13.08 11.67
CA ALA A 44 0.41 14.12 10.67
C ALA A 44 0.84 15.46 11.31
N GLN A 45 0.29 15.79 12.49
CA GLN A 45 0.69 16.99 13.24
C GLN A 45 2.14 16.89 13.73
N ILE A 46 2.57 15.73 14.22
CA ILE A 46 3.97 15.50 14.62
C ILE A 46 4.88 15.72 13.40
N VAL A 47 4.54 15.15 12.24
CA VAL A 47 5.32 15.36 11.01
C VAL A 47 5.42 16.84 10.67
N LYS A 48 4.27 17.52 10.54
CA LYS A 48 4.20 18.92 10.13
C LYS A 48 4.80 19.90 11.15
N SER A 49 5.00 19.47 12.41
CA SER A 49 5.74 20.26 13.41
C SER A 49 7.26 20.27 13.17
N LEU A 50 7.79 19.28 12.44
CA LEU A 50 9.22 19.09 12.21
C LEU A 50 9.65 19.31 10.75
N ASP A 51 8.78 19.02 9.80
CA ASP A 51 9.00 19.20 8.37
C ASP A 51 7.68 19.49 7.64
N THR A 52 7.54 20.71 7.12
CA THR A 52 6.39 21.12 6.28
C THR A 52 6.72 21.12 4.79
N THR A 53 7.94 20.75 4.40
CA THR A 53 8.42 20.82 3.02
C THR A 53 8.07 19.58 2.19
N ARG A 54 7.62 18.50 2.84
CA ARG A 54 7.27 17.21 2.23
C ARG A 54 5.86 16.78 2.62
N PRO A 55 5.08 16.18 1.70
CA PRO A 55 3.74 15.70 1.99
C PRO A 55 3.73 14.52 2.96
N VAL A 56 2.68 14.46 3.78
CA VAL A 56 2.33 13.31 4.61
C VAL A 56 1.45 12.34 3.82
N THR A 57 1.76 11.05 3.88
CA THR A 57 1.00 9.97 3.23
C THR A 57 0.79 8.77 4.16
N SER A 58 -0.05 7.83 3.74
CA SER A 58 -0.25 6.53 4.36
C SER A 58 -0.67 5.54 3.27
N ALA A 59 -0.25 4.29 3.39
CA ALA A 59 -0.61 3.22 2.46
C ALA A 59 -1.93 2.57 2.89
N LEU A 60 -2.97 2.77 2.08
CA LEU A 60 -4.36 2.43 2.37
C LEU A 60 -4.82 1.20 1.58
N THR A 61 -5.50 0.28 2.27
CA THR A 61 -6.13 -0.90 1.67
C THR A 61 -7.61 -0.67 1.39
N GLU A 62 -8.28 0.19 2.18
CA GLU A 62 -9.69 0.55 1.99
C GLU A 62 -9.81 1.76 1.05
N ASN A 63 -10.51 1.61 -0.07
CA ASN A 63 -10.70 2.65 -1.08
C ASN A 63 -12.17 3.10 -1.21
N ILE A 64 -13.03 2.71 -0.27
CA ILE A 64 -14.37 3.25 -0.07
C ILE A 64 -14.28 4.42 0.93
N PRO A 65 -14.46 5.68 0.50
CA PRO A 65 -14.29 6.87 1.35
C PRO A 65 -15.04 6.81 2.68
N GLU A 66 -16.28 6.36 2.66
CA GLU A 66 -17.18 6.32 3.81
C GLU A 66 -16.75 5.28 4.86
N LYS A 67 -15.91 4.32 4.47
CA LYS A 67 -15.39 3.26 5.35
C LYS A 67 -13.97 3.53 5.82
N ASN A 68 -13.24 4.43 5.17
CA ASN A 68 -11.85 4.72 5.49
C ASN A 68 -11.71 5.89 6.46
N PHE A 69 -11.56 5.59 7.76
CA PHE A 69 -11.39 6.58 8.82
C PHE A 69 -10.05 7.34 8.75
N ILE A 70 -9.00 6.75 8.17
CA ILE A 70 -7.73 7.46 7.93
C ILE A 70 -7.92 8.53 6.85
N TYR A 71 -8.61 8.22 5.76
CA TYR A 71 -8.96 9.20 4.73
C TYR A 71 -9.87 10.30 5.30
N GLN A 72 -10.92 9.92 6.05
CA GLN A 72 -11.86 10.86 6.69
C GLN A 72 -11.19 11.79 7.71
N SER A 73 -9.98 11.47 8.18
CA SER A 73 -9.21 12.37 9.04
C SER A 73 -8.95 13.72 8.36
N GLY A 74 -8.83 13.74 7.02
CA GLY A 74 -8.44 14.91 6.23
C GLY A 74 -7.00 15.36 6.45
N ALA A 75 -6.16 14.54 7.08
CA ALA A 75 -4.83 14.93 7.53
C ALA A 75 -3.70 14.60 6.54
N LEU A 76 -3.94 13.71 5.57
CA LEU A 76 -2.98 13.30 4.55
C LEU A 76 -2.91 14.32 3.40
N ASP A 77 -1.71 14.58 2.89
CA ASP A 77 -1.48 15.45 1.73
C ASP A 77 -1.47 14.67 0.40
N LEU A 78 -1.22 13.35 0.49
CA LEU A 78 -1.16 12.39 -0.62
C LEU A 78 -1.75 11.05 -0.15
N LEU A 79 -2.68 10.49 -0.91
CA LEU A 79 -3.27 9.17 -0.60
C LEU A 79 -2.46 8.07 -1.28
N GLY A 80 -1.93 7.12 -0.52
CA GLY A 80 -1.34 5.89 -1.05
C GLY A 80 -2.38 4.78 -1.06
N PHE A 81 -2.56 4.08 -2.18
CA PHE A 81 -3.40 2.88 -2.23
C PHE A 81 -2.61 1.63 -2.57
N ASN A 82 -2.83 0.58 -1.78
CA ASN A 82 -2.26 -0.75 -1.96
C ASN A 82 -3.20 -1.62 -2.80
N TYR A 83 -2.68 -2.18 -3.89
CA TYR A 83 -3.34 -3.24 -4.67
C TYR A 83 -4.71 -2.85 -5.27
N LYS A 84 -4.84 -1.62 -5.77
CA LYS A 84 -6.12 -1.08 -6.31
C LYS A 84 -6.08 -0.75 -7.81
N HIS A 85 -5.22 -1.41 -8.57
CA HIS A 85 -5.05 -1.17 -10.01
C HIS A 85 -6.39 -1.19 -10.79
N GLU A 86 -7.25 -2.18 -10.52
CA GLU A 86 -8.58 -2.28 -11.14
C GLU A 86 -9.50 -1.06 -10.89
N ASP A 87 -9.28 -0.35 -9.78
CA ASP A 87 -10.10 0.78 -9.32
C ASP A 87 -9.53 2.15 -9.72
N TYR A 88 -8.31 2.24 -10.25
CA TYR A 88 -7.63 3.53 -10.51
C TYR A 88 -8.44 4.47 -11.41
N LYS A 89 -9.17 3.92 -12.39
CA LYS A 89 -10.05 4.70 -13.27
C LYS A 89 -11.18 5.43 -12.53
N ASP A 90 -11.61 4.91 -11.39
CA ASP A 90 -12.70 5.48 -10.61
C ASP A 90 -12.22 6.43 -9.52
N PHE A 91 -10.92 6.42 -9.21
CA PHE A 91 -10.33 7.25 -8.16
C PHE A 91 -10.55 8.76 -8.35
N PRO A 92 -10.46 9.34 -9.58
CA PRO A 92 -10.79 10.74 -9.78
C PRO A 92 -12.23 11.11 -9.37
N ASN A 93 -13.16 10.14 -9.44
CA ASN A 93 -14.54 10.31 -9.00
C ASN A 93 -14.69 10.07 -7.49
N ARG A 94 -14.09 9.00 -6.96
CA ARG A 94 -14.18 8.63 -5.53
C ARG A 94 -13.45 9.61 -4.61
N PHE A 95 -12.29 10.10 -5.03
CA PHE A 95 -11.38 10.96 -4.27
C PHE A 95 -11.13 12.29 -4.99
N LYS A 96 -12.23 12.98 -5.33
CA LYS A 96 -12.18 14.20 -6.16
C LYS A 96 -11.23 15.26 -5.58
N GLY A 97 -10.25 15.66 -6.39
CA GLY A 97 -9.25 16.68 -6.03
C GLY A 97 -8.10 16.19 -5.16
N GLN A 98 -8.06 14.91 -4.80
CA GLN A 98 -6.97 14.32 -4.04
C GLN A 98 -5.80 13.96 -4.94
N LYS A 99 -4.59 14.05 -4.40
CA LYS A 99 -3.38 13.48 -5.03
C LYS A 99 -3.29 12.03 -4.61
N ILE A 100 -2.92 11.15 -5.54
CA ILE A 100 -2.90 9.70 -5.32
C ILE A 100 -1.59 9.11 -5.84
N ILE A 101 -1.07 8.12 -5.12
CA ILE A 101 0.04 7.27 -5.54
C ILE A 101 -0.32 5.79 -5.33
N ALA A 102 0.17 4.92 -6.20
CA ALA A 102 0.22 3.49 -5.93
C ALA A 102 1.33 3.22 -4.91
N SER A 103 0.98 3.02 -3.64
CA SER A 103 1.98 2.78 -2.58
C SER A 103 2.50 1.35 -2.58
N GLU A 104 1.66 0.40 -3.02
CA GLU A 104 2.02 -1.01 -3.17
C GLU A 104 1.20 -1.58 -4.35
N SER A 105 1.86 -2.35 -5.23
CA SER A 105 1.25 -2.89 -6.45
C SER A 105 1.87 -4.23 -6.81
N VAL A 106 1.27 -4.94 -7.78
CA VAL A 106 1.74 -6.24 -8.25
C VAL A 106 1.55 -7.33 -7.19
N SER A 107 2.55 -7.68 -6.38
CA SER A 107 2.54 -8.92 -5.57
C SER A 107 2.46 -10.20 -6.43
N ALA A 108 3.14 -10.16 -7.58
CA ALA A 108 3.55 -11.34 -8.34
C ALA A 108 4.65 -12.09 -7.59
N LEU A 109 4.72 -13.40 -7.83
CA LEU A 109 5.59 -14.33 -7.12
C LEU A 109 6.48 -15.04 -8.14
N GLU A 110 7.79 -15.06 -7.89
CA GLU A 110 8.76 -15.63 -8.83
C GLU A 110 9.91 -16.32 -8.10
N THR A 111 10.38 -17.44 -8.67
CA THR A 111 11.64 -18.09 -8.26
C THR A 111 12.63 -18.03 -9.42
N ARG A 112 13.72 -17.27 -9.23
CA ARG A 112 14.77 -17.13 -10.26
C ARG A 112 15.28 -18.49 -10.73
N GLY A 113 15.17 -18.74 -12.04
CA GLY A 113 15.66 -19.97 -12.68
C GLY A 113 14.67 -21.13 -12.67
N HIS A 114 13.44 -20.92 -12.18
CA HIS A 114 12.35 -21.90 -12.23
C HIS A 114 11.29 -21.49 -13.24
N TYR A 115 10.88 -22.42 -14.11
CA TYR A 115 9.98 -22.12 -15.22
C TYR A 115 8.96 -23.25 -15.38
N ASP A 116 7.71 -22.99 -14.99
CA ASP A 116 6.61 -23.95 -15.16
C ASP A 116 6.10 -23.92 -16.60
N GLN A 117 5.59 -25.07 -17.07
CA GLN A 117 4.80 -25.17 -18.29
C GLN A 117 3.38 -25.67 -17.96
N PRO A 118 2.34 -25.22 -18.69
CA PRO A 118 2.42 -24.21 -19.75
C PRO A 118 2.66 -22.80 -19.19
N SER A 119 3.25 -21.92 -20.02
CA SER A 119 3.67 -20.58 -19.61
C SER A 119 2.64 -19.46 -19.84
N ASP A 120 1.45 -19.81 -20.34
CA ASP A 120 0.39 -18.91 -20.77
C ASP A 120 -0.84 -18.94 -19.85
N ILE A 121 -0.67 -19.46 -18.62
CA ILE A 121 -1.74 -19.59 -17.63
C ILE A 121 -1.37 -18.80 -16.38
N ILE A 122 -2.19 -17.79 -16.05
CA ILE A 122 -2.12 -17.08 -14.78
C ILE A 122 -2.60 -17.98 -13.65
N LYS A 123 -1.79 -18.08 -12.60
CA LYS A 123 -2.05 -18.84 -11.37
C LYS A 123 -2.17 -17.87 -10.20
N VAL A 124 -3.16 -18.10 -9.34
CA VAL A 124 -3.37 -17.29 -8.14
C VAL A 124 -3.08 -18.14 -6.93
N TRP A 125 -1.95 -17.89 -6.25
CA TRP A 125 -1.44 -18.73 -5.17
C TRP A 125 -1.17 -17.92 -3.89
N PRO A 126 -1.90 -18.19 -2.78
CA PRO A 126 -3.09 -19.05 -2.68
C PRO A 126 -4.29 -18.42 -3.41
N PRO A 127 -5.33 -19.20 -3.77
CA PRO A 127 -6.49 -18.68 -4.52
C PRO A 127 -7.36 -17.71 -3.71
N LYS A 128 -7.29 -17.77 -2.37
CA LYS A 128 -7.94 -16.82 -1.45
C LYS A 128 -7.36 -16.94 -0.03
N HIS A 129 -7.74 -16.00 0.83
CA HIS A 129 -7.41 -16.04 2.27
C HIS A 129 -7.80 -17.38 2.90
N ASN A 130 -6.89 -17.96 3.69
CA ASN A 130 -7.04 -19.27 4.35
C ASN A 130 -7.35 -20.46 3.42
N ALA A 131 -7.09 -20.35 2.12
CA ALA A 131 -7.14 -21.51 1.23
C ALA A 131 -5.95 -22.45 1.48
N PRO A 132 -6.12 -23.77 1.28
CA PRO A 132 -4.99 -24.69 1.22
C PRO A 132 -4.03 -24.25 0.10
N PHE A 133 -2.73 -24.40 0.34
CA PHE A 133 -1.74 -24.20 -0.71
C PHE A 133 -1.82 -25.33 -1.74
N ASP A 134 -1.96 -24.97 -3.01
CA ASP A 134 -2.11 -25.88 -4.15
C ASP A 134 -1.02 -25.66 -5.23
N GLY A 135 0.09 -25.01 -4.87
CA GLY A 135 1.22 -24.76 -5.76
C GLY A 135 2.26 -25.89 -5.81
N ASN A 136 3.45 -25.58 -6.31
CA ASN A 136 4.54 -26.55 -6.47
C ASN A 136 4.98 -27.14 -5.11
N LYS A 137 5.29 -28.44 -5.09
CA LYS A 137 5.62 -29.18 -3.85
C LYS A 137 6.89 -28.67 -3.15
N ASP A 138 7.79 -28.06 -3.89
CA ASP A 138 9.03 -27.46 -3.41
C ASP A 138 8.90 -25.96 -3.12
N PHE A 139 7.67 -25.42 -3.17
CA PHE A 139 7.32 -24.02 -2.97
C PHE A 139 7.94 -23.05 -3.99
N THR A 140 8.46 -23.57 -5.10
CA THR A 140 8.93 -22.74 -6.21
C THR A 140 7.76 -22.13 -6.97
N VAL A 141 8.02 -21.01 -7.62
CA VAL A 141 7.04 -20.31 -8.45
C VAL A 141 7.68 -19.95 -9.80
N SER A 142 6.94 -20.15 -10.89
CA SER A 142 7.42 -19.85 -12.24
C SER A 142 7.87 -18.39 -12.39
N ALA A 143 9.01 -18.17 -13.02
CA ALA A 143 9.56 -16.84 -13.33
C ALA A 143 9.03 -16.23 -14.64
N TYR A 144 7.94 -16.78 -15.21
CA TYR A 144 7.26 -16.21 -16.38
C TYR A 144 6.22 -15.12 -16.02
N ASP A 145 6.30 -14.51 -14.84
CA ASP A 145 5.30 -13.54 -14.34
C ASP A 145 3.85 -14.05 -14.39
N GLN A 146 3.67 -15.36 -14.22
CA GLN A 146 2.36 -16.01 -14.37
C GLN A 146 1.73 -16.37 -13.02
N VAL A 147 2.32 -15.97 -11.90
CA VAL A 147 1.81 -16.32 -10.56
C VAL A 147 1.72 -15.08 -9.69
N LYS A 148 0.55 -14.86 -9.10
CA LYS A 148 0.27 -13.72 -8.23
C LYS A 148 -0.48 -14.13 -6.96
N SER A 149 -0.44 -13.27 -5.95
CA SER A 149 -1.33 -13.38 -4.80
C SER A 149 -2.78 -13.07 -5.20
N TYR A 150 -3.77 -13.53 -4.41
CA TYR A 150 -5.19 -13.29 -4.74
C TYR A 150 -5.65 -11.82 -4.64
N TRP A 151 -4.85 -10.96 -4.00
CA TRP A 151 -5.08 -9.52 -3.95
C TRP A 151 -4.22 -8.75 -4.97
N GLY A 152 -3.24 -9.42 -5.57
CA GLY A 152 -2.26 -8.82 -6.44
C GLY A 152 -2.65 -8.79 -7.91
N SER A 153 -1.66 -8.44 -8.72
CA SER A 153 -1.66 -8.42 -10.18
C SER A 153 -0.34 -9.02 -10.69
N THR A 154 -0.31 -9.42 -11.96
CA THR A 154 0.95 -9.62 -12.69
C THR A 154 1.51 -8.26 -13.12
N HIS A 155 2.72 -8.22 -13.68
CA HIS A 155 3.26 -6.98 -14.23
C HIS A 155 2.53 -6.55 -15.53
N GLU A 156 1.88 -7.50 -16.21
CA GLU A 156 1.09 -7.25 -17.43
C GLU A 156 -0.33 -6.74 -17.16
N GLU A 157 -0.78 -6.74 -15.90
CA GLU A 157 -2.08 -6.24 -15.47
C GLU A 157 -1.93 -4.81 -14.90
N PRO A 158 -2.14 -3.74 -15.72
CA PRO A 158 -1.98 -2.35 -15.30
C PRO A 158 -3.12 -1.82 -14.43
#